data_AF-A0A8T2J696-F1
#
_entry.id   AF-A0A8T2J696-F1
#
_cell.length_a   1.000
_cell.length_b   1.000
_cell.length_c   1.000
_cell.angle_alpha   90.00
_cell.angle_beta   90.00
_cell.angle_gamma   90.00
#
_symmetry.space_group_name_H-M   'P 1'
#
loop_
_entity.id
_entity.type
_entity.pdbx_description
1 polymer ?
#
loop_
_entity_poly.entity_id
_entity_poly.type
_entity_poly.pdbx_seq_one_letter_code
_entity_poly.pdbx_strand_id
1 'polypeptide(L)'
;MSDCSALESLIEMGFHPNRAEKALAATGNQGIEPAMDWLAEHEDDPEADEPVASVQEDHEDASQITNAGVGGTALSEEEKERQTKRMMELIAQKQLEREEREKRERVEQEKQRRKQGQELSAIKQRMQDQEMKKAAEDRKREKQEEKMARERVREKIARDKADRARRFGGAASEPVSPPVEADIIASPPPLSSPVQEPPSKKEYDQCRIQVRLLDGSSLSQTFCAREQLAAVRLYVELNWPGGPQGPFNLLTSFPRRVFTEDDMEKPLQELGLVPSAVLIVAKK
;
A
#
# COMPACT_ATOMS: atom_id res chain seq x y z
N MET A 1 -26.59 -6.68 -4.98
CA MET A 1 -26.96 -5.56 -5.85
C MET A 1 -27.22 -4.42 -4.90
N SER A 2 -26.22 -3.57 -4.67
CA SER A 2 -26.38 -2.45 -3.76
C SER A 2 -27.20 -1.39 -4.50
N ASP A 3 -28.28 -0.94 -3.89
CA ASP A 3 -29.09 0.18 -4.37
C ASP A 3 -28.19 1.42 -4.48
N CYS A 4 -27.76 1.75 -5.70
CA CYS A 4 -27.00 2.96 -5.96
C CYS A 4 -27.93 4.13 -5.69
N SER A 5 -27.51 5.03 -4.80
CA SER A 5 -28.31 6.20 -4.49
C SER A 5 -28.52 7.04 -5.76
N ALA A 6 -29.64 7.78 -5.83
CA ALA A 6 -29.90 8.70 -6.94
C ALA A 6 -28.74 9.70 -7.12
N LEU A 7 -28.11 10.09 -6.00
CA LEU A 7 -26.93 10.94 -5.98
C LEU A 7 -25.71 10.29 -6.66
N GLU A 8 -25.37 9.05 -6.30
CA GLU A 8 -24.27 8.32 -6.93
C GLU A 8 -24.49 8.11 -8.43
N SER A 9 -25.73 7.86 -8.85
CA SER A 9 -26.05 7.68 -10.28
C SER A 9 -25.89 8.97 -11.08
N LEU A 10 -26.24 10.12 -10.48
CA LEU A 10 -26.01 11.44 -11.08
C LEU A 10 -24.51 11.78 -11.15
N ILE A 11 -23.75 11.43 -10.12
CA ILE A 11 -22.29 11.58 -10.10
C ILE A 11 -21.64 10.70 -11.18
N GLU A 12 -22.11 9.45 -11.33
CA GLU A 12 -21.61 8.50 -12.34
C GLU A 12 -21.93 8.97 -13.77
N MET A 13 -23.05 9.67 -13.96
CA MET A 13 -23.44 10.30 -15.23
C MET A 13 -22.65 11.59 -15.53
N GLY A 14 -21.78 12.03 -14.62
CA GLY A 14 -20.86 13.14 -14.81
C GLY A 14 -21.33 14.50 -14.26
N PHE A 15 -22.42 14.53 -13.49
CA PHE A 15 -22.85 15.76 -12.82
C PHE A 15 -22.02 16.02 -11.56
N HIS A 16 -21.65 17.28 -11.32
CA HIS A 16 -20.87 17.67 -10.14
C HIS A 16 -21.65 17.34 -8.85
N PRO A 17 -21.02 16.79 -7.80
CA PRO A 17 -21.72 16.30 -6.60
C PRO A 17 -22.59 17.36 -5.92
N ASN A 18 -22.10 18.60 -5.80
CA ASN A 18 -22.87 19.71 -5.20
C ASN A 18 -24.14 20.02 -6.00
N ARG A 19 -24.06 19.91 -7.33
CA ARG A 19 -25.16 20.20 -8.24
C ARG A 19 -26.20 19.08 -8.23
N ALA A 20 -25.74 17.83 -8.17
CA ALA A 20 -26.60 16.65 -8.00
C ALA A 20 -27.33 16.67 -6.65
N GLU A 21 -26.67 17.09 -5.57
CA GLU A 21 -27.29 17.27 -4.25
C GLU A 21 -28.34 18.40 -4.27
N LYS A 22 -28.02 19.55 -4.89
CA LYS A 22 -28.94 20.69 -5.02
C LYS A 22 -30.19 20.31 -5.83
N ALA A 23 -30.02 19.55 -6.91
CA ALA A 23 -31.11 19.04 -7.73
C ALA A 23 -32.01 18.04 -7.00
N LEU A 24 -31.41 17.12 -6.23
CA LEU A 24 -32.17 16.17 -5.42
C LEU A 24 -32.89 16.87 -4.26
N ALA A 25 -32.29 17.91 -3.67
CA ALA A 25 -32.94 18.73 -2.66
C ALA A 25 -34.13 19.52 -3.24
N ALA A 26 -33.96 20.15 -4.41
CA ALA A 26 -35.01 20.92 -5.08
C ALA A 26 -36.19 20.05 -5.53
N THR A 27 -35.93 18.79 -5.88
CA THR A 27 -36.95 17.81 -6.32
C THR A 27 -37.48 16.94 -5.19
N GLY A 28 -37.07 17.20 -3.94
CA GLY A 28 -37.55 16.48 -2.76
C GLY A 28 -37.14 15.00 -2.71
N ASN A 29 -35.99 14.64 -3.30
CA ASN A 29 -35.48 13.27 -3.40
C ASN A 29 -36.43 12.29 -4.09
N GLN A 30 -37.20 12.76 -5.08
CA GLN A 30 -38.16 11.91 -5.82
C GLN A 30 -37.52 10.92 -6.80
N GLY A 31 -36.21 10.98 -7.02
CA GLY A 31 -35.46 10.06 -7.86
C GLY A 31 -34.52 10.78 -8.83
N ILE A 32 -33.92 10.02 -9.74
CA ILE A 32 -32.92 10.53 -10.70
C ILE A 32 -33.60 11.37 -11.80
N GLU A 33 -34.74 10.94 -12.34
CA GLU A 33 -35.41 11.63 -13.47
C GLU A 33 -35.83 13.07 -13.12
N PRO A 34 -36.51 13.35 -11.99
CA PRO A 34 -36.84 14.73 -11.61
C PRO A 34 -35.59 15.58 -11.38
N ALA A 35 -34.55 15.00 -10.78
CA ALA A 35 -33.29 15.69 -10.54
C ALA A 35 -32.58 16.06 -11.86
N MET A 36 -32.65 15.21 -12.89
CA MET A 36 -32.11 15.53 -14.22
C MET A 36 -32.86 16.68 -14.90
N ASP A 37 -34.18 16.72 -14.77
CA ASP A 37 -35.02 17.79 -15.35
C ASP A 37 -34.66 19.15 -14.73
N TRP A 38 -34.53 19.19 -13.39
CA TRP A 38 -34.04 20.37 -12.68
C TRP A 38 -32.61 20.77 -13.10
N LEU A 39 -31.73 19.79 -13.28
CA LEU A 39 -30.35 20.01 -13.74
C LEU A 39 -30.27 20.58 -15.16
N ALA A 40 -31.21 20.22 -16.03
CA ALA A 40 -31.30 20.72 -17.40
C ALA A 40 -31.87 22.15 -17.44
N GLU A 41 -32.87 22.45 -16.60
CA GLU A 41 -33.44 23.81 -16.51
C GLU A 41 -32.46 24.82 -15.90
N HIS A 42 -31.51 24.36 -15.09
CA HIS A 42 -30.53 25.20 -14.38
C HIS A 42 -29.11 24.98 -14.91
N GLU A 43 -28.97 24.73 -16.23
CA GLU A 43 -27.70 24.31 -16.81
C GLU A 43 -26.60 25.37 -16.85
N ASP A 44 -27.00 26.63 -16.97
CA ASP A 44 -26.16 27.80 -17.10
C ASP A 44 -26.06 28.65 -15.83
N ASP A 45 -26.51 28.15 -14.67
CA ASP A 45 -26.40 28.87 -13.39
C ASP A 45 -25.03 28.62 -12.73
N PRO A 46 -24.07 29.58 -12.79
CA PRO A 46 -22.77 29.44 -12.16
C PRO A 46 -22.83 29.41 -10.62
N GLU A 47 -23.98 29.72 -10.02
CA GLU A 47 -24.24 29.61 -8.57
C GLU A 47 -24.60 28.17 -8.15
N ALA A 48 -24.78 27.26 -9.11
CA ALA A 48 -25.09 25.85 -8.85
C ALA A 48 -23.86 25.01 -8.47
N ASP A 49 -22.64 25.49 -8.75
CA ASP A 49 -21.38 24.81 -8.44
C ASP A 49 -20.69 25.31 -7.15
N GLU A 50 -21.15 26.41 -6.56
CA GLU A 50 -20.61 26.90 -5.29
C GLU A 50 -21.02 25.99 -4.11
N PRO A 51 -20.09 25.70 -3.18
CA PRO A 51 -20.41 24.90 -1.99
C PRO A 51 -21.41 25.66 -1.12
N VAL A 52 -22.54 25.01 -0.77
CA VAL A 52 -23.54 25.55 0.17
C VAL A 52 -22.90 25.73 1.55
N ALA A 53 -22.29 26.88 1.76
CA ALA A 53 -22.03 27.43 3.07
C ALA A 53 -23.29 28.16 3.52
N SER A 54 -24.21 27.42 4.14
CA SER A 54 -25.16 27.89 5.15
C SER A 54 -25.46 29.41 5.14
N VAL A 55 -26.35 29.85 4.26
CA VAL A 55 -27.13 31.06 4.51
C VAL A 55 -28.59 30.63 4.46
N GLN A 56 -29.18 30.63 5.65
CA GLN A 56 -30.62 30.59 5.83
C GLN A 56 -31.19 31.83 5.15
N GLU A 57 -32.03 31.67 4.14
CA GLU A 57 -33.07 32.65 3.84
C GLU A 57 -34.40 32.01 4.15
N ASP A 58 -34.82 32.19 5.41
CA ASP A 58 -36.21 32.15 5.81
C ASP A 58 -36.96 33.20 4.98
N HIS A 59 -37.60 32.78 3.90
CA HIS A 59 -38.44 33.63 3.09
C HIS A 59 -39.89 33.17 3.15
N GLU A 60 -40.54 33.27 4.32
CA GLU A 60 -42.01 33.32 4.40
C GLU A 60 -42.51 34.25 5.52
N ASP A 61 -43.46 35.11 5.10
CA ASP A 61 -44.48 35.83 5.87
C ASP A 61 -44.16 37.21 6.48
N ALA A 62 -44.34 38.24 5.65
CA ALA A 62 -45.12 39.40 6.05
C ALA A 62 -45.99 39.86 4.87
N SER A 63 -47.13 39.19 4.75
CA SER A 63 -48.26 39.61 3.92
C SER A 63 -48.76 41.02 4.29
N GLN A 64 -49.19 41.75 3.26
CA GLN A 64 -50.31 42.70 3.24
C GLN A 64 -50.64 43.44 4.56
N ILE A 65 -50.27 44.73 4.64
CA ILE A 65 -51.16 45.70 5.27
C ILE A 65 -51.39 46.87 4.31
N THR A 66 -52.67 46.98 3.99
CA THR A 66 -53.35 47.98 3.20
C THR A 66 -53.29 49.36 3.82
N ASN A 67 -53.47 50.34 2.96
CA ASN A 67 -53.78 51.72 3.27
C ASN A 67 -54.96 51.83 4.27
N ALA A 68 -54.69 52.19 5.53
CA ALA A 68 -55.68 52.76 6.46
C ALA A 68 -55.01 53.48 7.66
N GLY A 69 -55.17 54.81 7.70
CA GLY A 69 -55.61 55.54 8.90
C GLY A 69 -54.75 55.54 10.17
N VAL A 70 -54.12 56.70 10.43
CA VAL A 70 -54.25 57.50 11.67
C VAL A 70 -54.26 56.72 13.00
N GLY A 71 -53.21 56.88 13.80
CA GLY A 71 -53.27 56.54 15.23
C GLY A 71 -51.94 56.33 15.93
N GLY A 72 -50.97 57.24 15.77
CA GLY A 72 -49.73 57.19 16.54
C GLY A 72 -49.98 57.48 18.02
N THR A 73 -49.98 56.44 18.85
CA THR A 73 -49.57 56.59 20.25
C THR A 73 -48.05 56.71 20.25
N ALA A 74 -47.56 57.93 20.48
CA ALA A 74 -46.14 58.21 20.59
C ALA A 74 -45.59 57.52 21.85
N LEU A 75 -45.07 56.30 21.70
CA LEU A 75 -44.16 55.70 22.68
C LEU A 75 -42.98 56.66 22.87
N SER A 76 -42.81 57.11 24.12
CA SER A 76 -41.80 58.08 24.56
C SER A 76 -40.40 57.72 24.02
N GLU A 77 -39.63 58.72 23.58
CA GLU A 77 -38.27 58.55 23.06
C GLU A 77 -37.38 57.72 24.00
N GLU A 78 -37.58 57.86 25.31
CA GLU A 78 -36.81 57.14 26.33
C GLU A 78 -37.04 55.62 26.31
N GLU A 79 -38.24 55.17 25.95
CA GLU A 79 -38.59 53.74 25.94
C GLU A 79 -38.08 53.05 24.67
N LYS A 80 -38.04 53.77 23.54
CA LYS A 80 -37.40 53.34 22.30
C LYS A 80 -35.89 53.22 22.45
N GLU A 81 -35.24 54.12 23.19
CA GLU A 81 -33.82 54.01 23.54
C GLU A 81 -33.51 52.78 24.39
N ARG A 82 -34.37 52.46 25.37
CA ARG A 82 -34.20 51.23 26.18
C ARG A 82 -34.40 49.96 25.34
N GLN A 83 -35.38 49.96 24.43
CA GLN A 83 -35.64 48.82 23.56
C GLN A 83 -34.53 48.61 22.53
N THR A 84 -33.99 49.68 21.93
CA THR A 84 -32.85 49.61 21.01
C THR A 84 -31.56 49.20 21.73
N LYS A 85 -31.31 49.69 22.95
CA LYS A 85 -30.14 49.29 23.75
C LYS A 85 -30.19 47.80 24.14
N ARG A 86 -31.36 47.28 24.54
CA ARG A 86 -31.54 45.84 24.79
C ARG A 86 -31.35 45.01 23.52
N MET A 87 -31.81 45.50 22.37
CA MET A 87 -31.63 44.82 21.08
C MET A 87 -30.15 44.78 20.67
N MET A 88 -29.44 45.90 20.80
CA MET A 88 -28.00 45.96 20.52
C MET A 88 -27.19 45.06 21.46
N GLU A 89 -27.56 44.98 22.74
CA GLU A 89 -26.90 44.11 23.72
C GLU A 89 -27.13 42.62 23.41
N LEU A 90 -28.34 42.25 22.97
CA LEU A 90 -28.66 40.87 22.54
C LEU A 90 -27.89 40.49 21.26
N ILE A 91 -27.77 41.43 20.31
CA ILE A 91 -26.98 41.25 19.08
C ILE A 91 -25.50 41.12 19.43
N ALA A 92 -24.97 41.97 20.32
CA ALA A 92 -23.59 41.92 20.76
C ALA A 92 -23.27 40.60 21.49
N GLN A 93 -24.16 40.12 22.37
CA GLN A 93 -24.02 38.79 23.00
C GLN A 93 -23.98 37.67 21.96
N LYS A 94 -24.90 37.69 20.99
CA LYS A 94 -24.99 36.66 19.95
C LYS A 94 -23.78 36.66 19.01
N GLN A 95 -23.21 37.83 18.70
CA GLN A 95 -21.98 37.94 17.91
C GLN A 95 -20.76 37.44 18.67
N LEU A 96 -20.65 37.76 19.97
CA LEU A 96 -19.54 37.28 20.81
C LEU A 96 -19.57 35.75 20.97
N GLU A 97 -20.76 35.17 21.16
CA GLU A 97 -20.95 33.72 21.21
C GLU A 97 -20.58 33.05 19.89
N ARG A 98 -21.00 33.64 18.77
CA ARG A 98 -20.64 33.16 17.43
C ARG A 98 -19.13 33.22 17.18
N GLU A 99 -18.49 34.32 17.53
CA GLU A 99 -17.03 34.49 17.39
C GLU A 99 -16.25 33.50 18.26
N GLU A 100 -16.70 33.24 19.49
CA GLU A 100 -16.07 32.25 20.37
C GLU A 100 -16.23 30.82 19.82
N ARG A 101 -17.41 30.49 19.29
CA ARG A 101 -17.66 29.21 18.63
C ARG A 101 -16.79 29.03 17.40
N GLU A 102 -16.75 30.02 16.51
CA GLU A 102 -15.91 29.99 15.30
C GLU A 102 -14.41 29.89 15.65
N LYS A 103 -13.96 30.59 16.70
CA LYS A 103 -12.57 30.48 17.19
C LYS A 103 -12.26 29.11 17.76
N ARG A 104 -13.19 28.49 18.49
CA ARG A 104 -13.05 27.12 19.00
C ARG A 104 -12.98 26.11 17.86
N GLU A 105 -13.88 26.21 16.89
CA GLU A 105 -13.90 25.35 15.70
C GLU A 105 -12.61 25.48 14.90
N ARG A 106 -12.08 26.69 14.73
CA ARG A 106 -10.82 26.92 14.00
C ARG A 106 -9.61 26.30 14.72
N VAL A 107 -9.57 26.38 16.06
CA VAL A 107 -8.54 25.72 16.87
C VAL A 107 -8.69 24.20 16.83
N GLU A 108 -9.92 23.68 16.81
CA GLU A 108 -10.21 22.25 16.75
C GLU A 108 -9.85 21.66 15.39
N GLN A 109 -10.17 22.32 14.29
CA GLN A 109 -9.75 21.90 12.95
C GLN A 109 -8.23 21.86 12.78
N GLU A 110 -7.50 22.88 13.27
CA GLU A 110 -6.02 22.86 13.23
C GLU A 110 -5.44 21.77 14.15
N LYS A 111 -6.05 21.49 15.31
CA LYS A 111 -5.67 20.34 16.16
C LYS A 111 -5.93 19.03 15.44
N GLN A 112 -7.05 18.89 14.74
CA GLN A 112 -7.41 17.67 14.02
C GLN A 112 -6.45 17.40 12.86
N ARG A 113 -6.06 18.43 12.10
CA ARG A 113 -5.03 18.31 11.07
C ARG A 113 -3.69 17.80 11.64
N ARG A 114 -3.24 18.37 12.75
CA ARG A 114 -1.99 17.94 13.42
C ARG A 114 -2.11 16.53 13.99
N LYS A 115 -3.26 16.19 14.57
CA LYS A 115 -3.54 14.86 15.14
C LYS A 115 -3.55 13.80 14.03
N GLN A 116 -4.22 14.04 12.91
CA GLN A 116 -4.22 13.14 11.76
C GLN A 116 -2.80 12.93 11.20
N GLY A 117 -1.98 13.99 11.12
CA GLY A 117 -0.57 13.87 10.72
C GLY A 117 0.27 13.05 11.72
N GLN A 118 0.10 13.28 13.01
CA GLN A 118 0.77 12.49 14.06
C GLN A 118 0.31 11.03 14.07
N GLU A 119 -0.99 10.79 13.84
CA GLU A 119 -1.59 9.46 13.83
C GLU A 119 -1.07 8.63 12.65
N LEU A 120 -0.96 9.20 11.45
CA LEU A 120 -0.32 8.54 10.32
C LEU A 120 1.14 8.15 10.61
N SER A 121 1.91 9.06 11.23
CA SER A 121 3.29 8.76 11.62
C SER A 121 3.36 7.68 12.71
N ALA A 122 2.46 7.70 13.69
CA ALA A 122 2.39 6.71 14.76
C ALA A 122 1.96 5.33 14.26
N ILE A 123 1.03 5.27 13.30
CA ILE A 123 0.60 4.03 12.63
C ILE A 123 1.79 3.40 11.90
N LYS A 124 2.54 4.19 11.13
CA LYS A 124 3.74 3.72 10.42
C LYS A 124 4.80 3.19 11.38
N GLN A 125 5.07 3.90 12.48
CA GLN A 125 6.05 3.47 13.48
C GLN A 125 5.62 2.18 14.17
N ARG A 126 4.34 2.05 14.56
CA ARG A 126 3.82 0.80 15.15
C ARG A 126 3.92 -0.39 14.22
N MET A 127 3.69 -0.19 12.92
CA MET A 127 3.82 -1.26 11.92
C MET A 127 5.27 -1.74 11.82
N GLN A 128 6.23 -0.82 11.73
CA GLN A 128 7.66 -1.14 11.71
C GLN A 128 8.12 -1.83 12.99
N ASP A 129 7.67 -1.36 14.16
CA ASP A 129 7.99 -1.94 15.45
C ASP A 129 7.41 -3.37 15.57
N GLN A 130 6.20 -3.61 15.07
CA GLN A 130 5.60 -4.95 15.04
C GLN A 130 6.38 -5.90 14.13
N GLU A 131 6.80 -5.45 12.95
CA GLU A 131 7.57 -6.24 12.00
C GLU A 131 8.95 -6.61 12.57
N MET A 132 9.64 -5.63 13.18
CA MET A 132 10.90 -5.84 13.90
C MET A 132 10.76 -6.80 15.08
N LYS A 133 9.68 -6.67 15.86
CA LYS A 133 9.40 -7.53 17.01
C LYS A 133 9.14 -8.98 16.57
N LYS A 134 8.34 -9.17 15.51
CA LYS A 134 8.05 -10.49 14.95
C LYS A 134 9.32 -11.15 14.41
N ALA A 135 10.13 -10.41 13.65
CA ALA A 135 11.41 -10.91 13.16
C ALA A 135 12.38 -11.30 14.30
N ALA A 136 12.38 -10.57 15.41
CA ALA A 136 13.18 -10.90 16.58
C ALA A 136 12.66 -12.15 17.32
N GLU A 137 11.35 -12.37 17.35
CA GLU A 137 10.72 -13.56 17.93
C GLU A 137 11.01 -14.81 17.08
N ASP A 138 10.85 -14.71 15.76
CA ASP A 138 11.15 -15.80 14.83
C ASP A 138 12.63 -16.22 14.92
N ARG A 139 13.56 -15.25 14.99
CA ARG A 139 14.99 -15.55 15.21
C ARG A 139 15.28 -16.23 16.55
N LYS A 140 14.52 -15.91 17.61
CA LYS A 140 14.68 -16.57 18.91
C LYS A 140 14.10 -17.99 18.86
N ARG A 141 12.96 -18.15 18.22
CA ARG A 141 12.27 -19.43 18.07
C ARG A 141 13.08 -20.40 17.23
N GLU A 142 13.61 -19.97 16.10
CA GLU A 142 14.49 -20.79 15.25
C GLU A 142 15.75 -21.23 16.02
N LYS A 143 16.41 -20.33 16.75
CA LYS A 143 17.56 -20.69 17.62
C LYS A 143 17.19 -21.69 18.70
N GLN A 144 16.00 -21.59 19.29
CA GLN A 144 15.54 -22.54 20.30
C GLN A 144 15.25 -23.92 19.68
N GLU A 145 14.60 -23.96 18.52
CA GLU A 145 14.31 -25.19 17.79
C GLU A 145 15.58 -25.86 17.28
N GLU A 146 16.56 -25.10 16.78
CA GLU A 146 17.89 -25.60 16.39
C GLU A 146 18.65 -26.16 17.59
N LYS A 147 18.62 -25.46 18.74
CA LYS A 147 19.23 -25.95 19.98
C LYS A 147 18.61 -27.27 20.44
N MET A 148 17.27 -27.35 20.44
CA MET A 148 16.55 -28.58 20.80
C MET A 148 16.83 -29.72 19.80
N ALA A 149 16.93 -29.43 18.50
CA ALA A 149 17.28 -30.41 17.48
C ALA A 149 18.71 -30.94 17.67
N ARG A 150 19.67 -30.03 17.93
CA ARG A 150 21.05 -30.38 18.23
C ARG A 150 21.17 -31.22 19.50
N GLU A 151 20.39 -30.93 20.52
CA GLU A 151 20.32 -31.71 21.75
C GLU A 151 19.77 -33.11 21.50
N ARG A 152 18.67 -33.25 20.74
CA ARG A 152 18.15 -34.57 20.32
C ARG A 152 19.16 -35.41 19.54
N VAL A 153 19.92 -34.79 18.62
CA VAL A 153 20.97 -35.50 17.88
C VAL A 153 22.09 -35.93 18.82
N ARG A 154 22.51 -35.05 19.73
CA ARG A 154 23.54 -35.35 20.73
C ARG A 154 23.12 -36.50 21.64
N GLU A 155 21.87 -36.53 22.08
CA GLU A 155 21.31 -37.61 22.90
C GLU A 155 21.27 -38.94 22.12
N LYS A 156 20.85 -38.92 20.84
CA LYS A 156 20.89 -40.12 19.98
C LYS A 156 22.30 -40.68 19.81
N ILE A 157 23.29 -39.81 19.59
CA ILE A 157 24.70 -40.21 19.49
C ILE A 157 25.20 -40.76 20.83
N ALA A 158 24.85 -40.13 21.96
CA ALA A 158 25.24 -40.60 23.27
C ALA A 158 24.64 -41.98 23.60
N ARG A 159 23.37 -42.21 23.24
CA ARG A 159 22.68 -43.48 23.39
C ARG A 159 23.30 -44.58 22.53
N ASP A 160 23.52 -44.32 21.23
CA ASP A 160 24.20 -45.27 20.32
C ASP A 160 25.62 -45.60 20.80
N LYS A 161 26.37 -44.58 21.26
CA LYS A 161 27.71 -44.76 21.82
C LYS A 161 27.69 -45.60 23.09
N ALA A 162 26.72 -45.40 23.98
CA ALA A 162 26.55 -46.20 25.19
C ALA A 162 26.16 -47.65 24.89
N ASP A 163 25.26 -47.87 23.92
CA ASP A 163 24.86 -49.21 23.48
C ASP A 163 26.01 -49.95 22.78
N ARG A 164 26.80 -49.26 21.95
CA ARG A 164 28.02 -49.82 21.34
C ARG A 164 29.07 -50.14 22.39
N ALA A 165 29.29 -49.27 23.37
CA ALA A 165 30.22 -49.54 24.47
C ALA A 165 29.78 -50.78 25.29
N ARG A 166 28.46 -50.96 25.51
CA ARG A 166 27.91 -52.17 26.15
C ARG A 166 28.08 -53.45 25.31
N ARG A 167 28.04 -53.35 23.98
CA ARG A 167 28.16 -54.50 23.06
C ARG A 167 29.61 -54.87 22.72
N PHE A 168 30.49 -53.89 22.51
CA PHE A 168 31.89 -54.08 22.11
C PHE A 168 32.89 -54.00 23.27
N GLY A 169 32.49 -53.48 24.45
CA GLY A 169 33.32 -53.52 25.65
C GLY A 169 33.46 -54.92 26.28
N GLY A 170 32.89 -55.96 25.66
CA GLY A 170 32.91 -57.34 26.16
C GLY A 170 33.53 -58.38 25.22
N ALA A 171 34.10 -58.01 24.07
CA ALA A 171 34.69 -58.98 23.14
C ALA A 171 36.09 -58.55 22.68
N ALA A 172 37.10 -59.16 23.29
CA ALA A 172 38.49 -59.17 22.83
C ALA A 172 38.77 -60.51 22.12
N SER A 173 39.48 -60.44 20.98
CA SER A 173 39.98 -61.49 20.05
C SER A 173 39.32 -61.36 18.65
N GLU A 174 39.99 -61.34 17.49
CA GLU A 174 41.36 -61.62 17.03
C GLU A 174 41.53 -60.98 15.61
N PRO A 175 42.77 -60.79 15.10
CA PRO A 175 43.03 -60.26 13.74
C PRO A 175 43.40 -61.36 12.73
N VAL A 176 42.94 -61.25 11.47
CA VAL A 176 43.47 -62.07 10.36
C VAL A 176 43.69 -61.21 9.11
N SER A 177 44.86 -61.39 8.49
CA SER A 177 45.44 -60.69 7.32
C SER A 177 45.37 -61.56 6.03
N PRO A 178 45.73 -61.05 4.83
CA PRO A 178 45.19 -61.45 3.50
C PRO A 178 46.15 -62.26 2.59
N PRO A 179 45.75 -62.59 1.33
CA PRO A 179 46.69 -62.68 0.19
C PRO A 179 46.20 -61.86 -1.05
N VAL A 180 46.97 -60.90 -1.59
CA VAL A 180 47.94 -60.93 -2.73
C VAL A 180 47.44 -61.49 -4.07
N GLU A 181 47.39 -60.62 -5.10
CA GLU A 181 47.94 -60.85 -6.45
C GLU A 181 48.13 -59.52 -7.18
N ALA A 182 49.21 -59.42 -7.95
CA ALA A 182 49.84 -58.19 -8.45
C ALA A 182 49.72 -58.08 -9.97
N ASP A 183 49.65 -56.84 -10.47
CA ASP A 183 50.18 -56.48 -11.78
C ASP A 183 50.87 -55.11 -11.70
N ILE A 184 52.03 -54.99 -12.35
CA ILE A 184 53.05 -53.94 -12.14
C ILE A 184 53.10 -53.02 -13.36
N ILE A 185 53.22 -51.70 -13.12
CA ILE A 185 54.08 -50.64 -13.75
C ILE A 185 53.34 -49.28 -13.53
N ALA A 186 53.84 -48.17 -12.97
CA ALA A 186 55.17 -47.55 -12.79
C ALA A 186 55.23 -46.63 -11.53
N SER A 187 56.44 -46.13 -11.21
CA SER A 187 56.88 -45.37 -10.02
C SER A 187 56.25 -43.96 -9.73
N PRO A 188 56.44 -43.40 -8.50
CA PRO A 188 55.86 -42.13 -7.97
C PRO A 188 56.88 -40.93 -7.96
N PRO A 189 56.62 -39.77 -7.29
CA PRO A 189 55.59 -38.72 -7.42
C PRO A 189 56.22 -37.31 -7.71
N PRO A 190 55.47 -36.17 -7.73
CA PRO A 190 55.19 -35.47 -6.47
C PRO A 190 53.78 -34.89 -6.31
N LEU A 191 53.38 -34.89 -5.04
CA LEU A 191 52.49 -34.01 -4.28
C LEU A 191 51.73 -32.87 -4.99
N SER A 192 50.46 -32.77 -4.56
CA SER A 192 49.62 -31.58 -4.44
C SER A 192 48.78 -31.18 -5.66
N SER A 193 47.57 -31.71 -5.71
CA SER A 193 46.39 -30.94 -6.14
C SER A 193 45.16 -31.44 -5.37
N PRO A 194 44.36 -30.55 -4.76
CA PRO A 194 43.17 -30.95 -4.04
C PRO A 194 42.15 -31.49 -5.03
N VAL A 195 41.60 -32.67 -4.73
CA VAL A 195 40.38 -33.18 -5.35
C VAL A 195 39.28 -32.18 -5.04
N GLN A 196 38.96 -31.35 -6.01
CA GLN A 196 37.83 -30.43 -5.96
C GLN A 196 36.58 -31.28 -6.23
N GLU A 197 35.80 -31.53 -5.18
CA GLU A 197 34.44 -32.04 -5.32
C GLU A 197 33.67 -31.15 -6.30
N PRO A 198 32.81 -31.72 -7.17
CA PRO A 198 32.04 -30.93 -8.11
C PRO A 198 31.22 -29.87 -7.34
N PRO A 199 31.16 -28.61 -7.81
CA PRO A 199 30.40 -27.57 -7.12
C PRO A 199 28.93 -28.00 -7.06
N SER A 200 28.44 -28.25 -5.85
CA SER A 200 27.01 -28.43 -5.61
C SER A 200 26.28 -27.19 -6.13
N LYS A 201 25.29 -27.40 -7.00
CA LYS A 201 24.51 -26.31 -7.60
C LYS A 201 23.81 -25.56 -6.45
N LYS A 202 24.33 -24.38 -6.09
CA LYS A 202 23.64 -23.47 -5.18
C LYS A 202 22.39 -22.98 -5.87
N GLU A 203 21.24 -23.46 -5.41
CA GLU A 203 19.93 -22.93 -5.78
C GLU A 203 19.73 -21.64 -5.00
N TYR A 204 19.38 -20.55 -5.68
CA TYR A 204 19.09 -19.27 -5.05
C TYR A 204 17.59 -19.00 -5.17
N ASP A 205 16.96 -18.59 -4.07
CA ASP A 205 15.53 -18.28 -4.03
C ASP A 205 15.20 -16.85 -4.47
N GLN A 206 16.22 -16.01 -4.67
CA GLN A 206 16.08 -14.61 -5.06
C GLN A 206 16.92 -14.31 -6.30
N CYS A 207 16.40 -13.41 -7.14
CA CYS A 207 17.01 -12.97 -8.37
C CYS A 207 17.08 -11.44 -8.43
N ARG A 208 18.28 -10.85 -8.53
CA ARG A 208 18.43 -9.42 -8.74
C ARG A 208 18.50 -9.09 -10.22
N ILE A 209 17.49 -8.41 -10.75
CA ILE A 209 17.42 -8.00 -12.14
C ILE A 209 17.74 -6.51 -12.27
N GLN A 210 18.68 -6.18 -13.16
CA GLN A 210 18.91 -4.81 -13.62
C GLN A 210 18.43 -4.69 -15.06
N VAL A 211 17.51 -3.76 -15.34
CA VAL A 211 17.00 -3.47 -16.67
C VAL A 211 17.60 -2.16 -17.17
N ARG A 212 18.28 -2.21 -18.32
CA ARG A 212 18.78 -1.03 -19.03
C ARG A 212 17.72 -0.53 -20.00
N LEU A 213 17.29 0.71 -19.81
CA LEU A 213 16.26 1.36 -20.61
C LEU A 213 16.88 2.04 -21.85
N LEU A 214 16.03 2.46 -22.79
CA LEU A 214 16.44 3.08 -24.05
C LEU A 214 16.99 4.50 -23.89
N ASP A 215 16.60 5.18 -22.80
CA ASP A 215 17.11 6.50 -22.41
C ASP A 215 18.49 6.44 -21.74
N GLY A 216 19.04 5.23 -21.54
CA GLY A 216 20.29 4.99 -20.85
C GLY A 216 20.16 4.86 -19.32
N SER A 217 18.98 5.10 -18.77
CA SER A 217 18.71 4.86 -17.35
C SER A 217 18.62 3.35 -17.04
N SER A 218 18.71 3.00 -15.77
CA SER A 218 18.64 1.61 -15.32
C SER A 218 17.69 1.43 -14.15
N LEU A 219 16.78 0.48 -14.26
CA LEU A 219 15.93 0.02 -13.18
C LEU A 219 16.56 -1.21 -12.53
N SER A 220 16.44 -1.35 -11.21
CA SER A 220 16.99 -2.49 -10.47
C SER A 220 15.99 -2.95 -9.44
N GLN A 221 15.59 -4.21 -9.52
CA GLN A 221 14.69 -4.82 -8.54
C GLN A 221 15.09 -6.27 -8.26
N THR A 222 14.82 -6.71 -7.03
CA THR A 222 14.94 -8.10 -6.60
C THR A 222 13.58 -8.77 -6.72
N PHE A 223 13.56 -9.92 -7.39
CA PHE A 223 12.40 -10.76 -7.65
C PHE A 223 12.61 -12.14 -7.02
N CYS A 224 11.53 -12.89 -6.81
CA CYS A 224 11.62 -14.28 -6.35
C CYS A 224 12.06 -15.21 -7.51
N ALA A 225 12.85 -16.26 -7.24
CA ALA A 225 13.35 -17.17 -8.27
C ALA A 225 12.23 -17.92 -9.02
N ARG A 226 11.09 -18.13 -8.35
CA ARG A 226 9.87 -18.76 -8.89
C ARG A 226 8.92 -17.75 -9.57
N GLU A 227 9.26 -16.46 -9.53
CA GLU A 227 8.45 -15.42 -10.15
C GLU A 227 8.61 -15.44 -11.66
N GLN A 228 7.57 -15.04 -12.39
CA GLN A 228 7.54 -15.09 -13.85
C GLN A 228 8.25 -13.89 -14.47
N LEU A 229 8.80 -14.04 -15.68
CA LEU A 229 9.42 -12.94 -16.42
C LEU A 229 8.43 -11.80 -16.71
N ALA A 230 7.13 -12.10 -16.82
CA ALA A 230 6.06 -11.10 -16.95
C ALA A 230 6.09 -10.04 -15.82
N ALA A 231 6.45 -10.43 -14.59
CA ALA A 231 6.56 -9.50 -13.47
C ALA A 231 7.67 -8.46 -13.69
N VAL A 232 8.79 -8.87 -14.30
CA VAL A 232 9.87 -7.96 -14.68
C VAL A 232 9.41 -6.99 -15.77
N ARG A 233 8.65 -7.47 -16.76
CA ARG A 233 8.07 -6.62 -17.80
C ARG A 233 7.11 -5.57 -17.22
N LEU A 234 6.20 -5.97 -16.34
CA LEU A 234 5.28 -5.06 -15.66
C LEU A 234 6.02 -4.03 -14.80
N TYR A 235 7.05 -4.46 -14.08
CA TYR A 235 7.89 -3.57 -13.28
C TYR A 235 8.53 -2.48 -14.15
N VAL A 236 9.03 -2.87 -15.34
CA VAL A 236 9.60 -1.93 -16.31
C VAL A 236 8.53 -0.95 -16.80
N GLU A 237 7.33 -1.43 -17.16
CA GLU A 237 6.23 -0.56 -17.62
C GLU A 237 5.80 0.47 -16.55
N LEU A 238 5.74 0.06 -15.28
CA LEU A 238 5.32 0.92 -14.17
C LEU A 238 6.38 1.95 -13.75
N ASN A 239 7.66 1.58 -13.84
CA ASN A 239 8.77 2.40 -13.32
C ASN A 239 9.58 3.07 -14.43
N TRP A 240 9.11 3.02 -15.68
CA TRP A 240 9.76 3.70 -16.81
C TRP A 240 9.58 5.22 -16.70
N PRO A 241 10.67 6.02 -16.56
CA PRO A 241 10.57 7.47 -16.58
C PRO A 241 10.14 7.96 -17.97
N GLY A 242 8.91 8.50 -18.07
CA GLY A 242 8.34 8.96 -19.34
C GLY A 242 7.56 7.90 -20.13
N GLY A 243 7.33 6.72 -19.54
CA GLY A 243 6.50 5.65 -20.09
C GLY A 243 7.09 4.93 -21.33
N PRO A 244 6.70 3.67 -21.57
CA PRO A 244 7.10 2.95 -22.76
C PRO A 244 6.46 3.58 -24.01
N GLN A 245 7.28 4.03 -24.97
CA GLN A 245 6.80 4.60 -26.24
C GLN A 245 6.31 3.56 -27.27
N GLY A 246 5.75 2.45 -26.80
CA GLY A 246 5.28 1.34 -27.64
C GLY A 246 5.72 -0.04 -27.14
N PRO A 247 5.39 -1.11 -27.88
CA PRO A 247 5.77 -2.46 -27.52
C PRO A 247 7.29 -2.63 -27.55
N PHE A 248 7.82 -3.28 -26.52
CA PHE A 248 9.25 -3.54 -26.39
C PHE A 248 9.49 -5.00 -26.05
N ASN A 249 10.71 -5.46 -26.34
CA ASN A 249 11.22 -6.77 -25.98
C ASN A 249 12.32 -6.63 -24.93
N LEU A 250 12.45 -7.65 -24.09
CA LEU A 250 13.57 -7.79 -23.15
C LEU A 250 14.62 -8.70 -23.77
N LEU A 251 15.89 -8.32 -23.67
CA LEU A 251 17.00 -9.13 -24.14
C LEU A 251 18.13 -9.21 -23.12
N THR A 252 18.83 -10.34 -23.08
CA THR A 252 20.08 -10.50 -22.32
C THR A 252 21.28 -10.03 -23.14
N SER A 253 22.35 -9.59 -22.48
CA SER A 253 23.60 -9.21 -23.15
C SER A 253 24.43 -10.44 -23.57
N PHE A 254 24.66 -11.38 -22.65
CA PHE A 254 25.45 -12.59 -22.90
C PHE A 254 24.96 -13.78 -22.04
N PRO A 255 24.66 -14.95 -22.64
CA PRO A 255 24.45 -15.15 -24.08
C PRO A 255 23.26 -14.31 -24.54
N ARG A 256 23.35 -13.71 -25.73
CA ARG A 256 22.31 -12.81 -26.24
C ARG A 256 21.05 -13.62 -26.58
N ARG A 257 19.98 -13.40 -25.85
CA ARG A 257 18.67 -14.02 -26.03
C ARG A 257 17.61 -12.93 -26.01
N VAL A 258 16.67 -13.00 -26.96
CA VAL A 258 15.49 -12.14 -26.99
C VAL A 258 14.34 -12.95 -26.39
N PHE A 259 13.67 -12.42 -25.37
CA PHE A 259 12.53 -13.10 -24.74
C PHE A 259 11.24 -12.81 -25.51
N THR A 260 10.52 -13.88 -25.83
CA THR A 260 9.20 -13.83 -26.48
C THR A 260 8.07 -13.90 -25.45
N GLU A 261 6.83 -13.89 -25.92
CA GLU A 261 5.63 -14.01 -25.08
C GLU A 261 5.59 -15.35 -24.34
N ASP A 262 5.97 -16.46 -24.97
CA ASP A 262 6.10 -17.78 -24.31
C ASP A 262 7.12 -17.79 -23.15
N ASP A 263 8.13 -16.93 -23.19
CA ASP A 263 9.10 -16.82 -22.11
C ASP A 263 8.58 -15.97 -20.94
N MET A 264 7.53 -15.18 -21.13
CA MET A 264 6.94 -14.34 -20.09
C MET A 264 6.26 -15.17 -18.99
N GLU A 265 5.74 -16.35 -19.34
CA GLU A 265 5.06 -17.26 -18.41
C GLU A 265 6.03 -18.12 -17.59
N LYS A 266 7.31 -18.19 -17.99
CA LYS A 266 8.32 -19.03 -17.34
C LYS A 266 8.94 -18.33 -16.12
N PRO A 267 9.28 -19.08 -15.06
CA PRO A 267 9.93 -18.52 -13.89
C PRO A 267 11.38 -18.10 -14.18
N LEU A 268 11.87 -17.09 -13.45
CA LEU A 268 13.22 -16.55 -13.62
C LEU A 268 14.33 -17.60 -13.45
N GLN A 269 14.12 -18.62 -12.62
CA GLN A 269 15.03 -19.74 -12.43
C GLN A 269 15.17 -20.61 -13.70
N GLU A 270 14.07 -20.92 -14.38
CA GLU A 270 14.08 -21.72 -15.61
C GLU A 270 14.73 -20.97 -16.78
N LEU A 271 14.61 -19.64 -16.78
CA LEU A 271 15.25 -18.77 -17.77
C LEU A 271 16.74 -18.55 -17.51
N GLY A 272 17.29 -19.09 -16.41
CA GLY A 272 18.71 -18.94 -16.05
C GLY A 272 19.09 -17.53 -15.64
N LEU A 273 18.13 -16.73 -15.15
CA LEU A 273 18.36 -15.34 -14.72
C LEU A 273 18.83 -15.24 -13.26
N VAL A 274 18.68 -16.32 -12.50
CA VAL A 274 19.09 -16.46 -11.10
C VAL A 274 20.60 -16.72 -11.01
N PRO A 275 21.35 -16.10 -10.08
CA PRO A 275 20.93 -15.19 -9.00
C PRO A 275 20.87 -13.70 -9.39
N SER A 276 21.47 -13.31 -10.51
CA SER A 276 21.40 -11.94 -11.00
C SER A 276 21.55 -11.91 -12.51
N ALA A 277 20.76 -11.06 -13.16
CA ALA A 277 20.81 -10.87 -14.60
C ALA A 277 20.65 -9.40 -14.98
N VAL A 278 21.23 -9.06 -16.13
CA VAL A 278 21.08 -7.75 -16.77
C VAL A 278 20.24 -7.93 -18.03
N LEU A 279 19.09 -7.27 -18.05
CA LEU A 279 18.21 -7.20 -19.20
C LEU A 279 18.34 -5.83 -19.86
N ILE A 280 18.13 -5.80 -21.16
CA ILE A 280 18.15 -4.58 -21.97
C ILE A 280 16.80 -4.50 -22.65
N VAL A 281 16.21 -3.31 -22.64
CA VAL A 281 14.98 -3.05 -23.39
C VAL A 281 15.36 -2.73 -24.83
N ALA A 282 14.75 -3.44 -25.78
CA ALA A 282 14.83 -3.14 -27.19
C ALA A 282 13.42 -2.87 -27.74
N LYS A 283 13.31 -1.94 -28.69
CA LYS A 283 12.06 -1.73 -29.42
C LYS A 283 11.71 -2.99 -30.20
N LYS A 284 10.43 -3.37 -30.21
CA LYS A 284 9.91 -4.49 -30.99
C LYS A 284 9.94 -4.17 -32.48
#